data_AF-A0A1F3CLD9-F1
#
_entry.id   AF-A0A1F3CLD9-F1
#
_cell.length_a   1.000
_cell.length_b   1.000
_cell.length_c   1.000
_cell.angle_alpha   90.00
_cell.angle_beta   90.00
_cell.angle_gamma   90.00
#
_symmetry.space_group_name_H-M   'P 1'
#
loop_
_entity.id
_entity.type
_entity.pdbx_description
1 polymer ?
#
loop_
_entity_poly.entity_id
_entity_poly.type
_entity_poly.pdbx_seq_one_letter_code
_entity_poly.pdbx_strand_id
1 'polypeptide(L)'
;MSVSCVIAAFNEERTIASVIEAVRHVSEVSEIIIVSDGSTDATAEVAVAAGADLIVQLPQNLGKGGAIIAGARRAGEPVLLLLDADLEHLKPGDISALIRPVLHGDSDMAVGVLAKDLVQNVLPSLSGLRVLRRDPLLARPDLAGTSFGIELALTEIARRLKWKVARVPFTGVVHLKKEEKYNLIQAYRGKVRMALDVVRLGSHRRRGSAHARSPALAAVSLVMMVAYLSMGLFSAKPAVGSALDVLPDPSVDDRFLIVAAHADDELLAAGGLIQRALSSGADVWVVFVTNGDANRLAAVLSGKRLPPRPRDYIAEGEARQREAHKVLYRLGVPDDRLIFLGYPDRGLMALASVNRDPKNPYVSPFTKTSASPYRLTFRQKAAYTGADVLRDLRAVMLMARPTVVLTHHEKDRHGDHQALNLLVRETIRSLEQAGALHRPHLYTYLVHAWDFPRPLRYAPDLPLLPPKSLRDGHRWVRFDLTPEELAAKEAAMRDYRSQIDSPYLRLLLNSFIRQNELFAITDP
;
A
#
# COMPACT_ATOMS: atom_id res chain seq x y z
N MET A 1 -21.92 -22.59 34.21
CA MET A 1 -21.34 -21.24 34.00
C MET A 1 -21.59 -20.88 32.55
N SER A 2 -21.83 -19.60 32.28
CA SER A 2 -22.07 -19.09 30.93
C SER A 2 -21.01 -18.04 30.56
N VAL A 3 -20.95 -17.65 29.29
CA VAL A 3 -20.03 -16.62 28.81
C VAL A 3 -20.78 -15.50 28.09
N SER A 4 -20.29 -14.27 28.24
CA SER A 4 -20.69 -13.15 27.37
C SER A 4 -19.79 -13.17 26.12
N CYS A 5 -20.39 -13.25 24.93
CA CYS A 5 -19.65 -13.11 23.69
C CYS A 5 -19.51 -11.63 23.34
N VAL A 6 -18.28 -11.16 23.15
CA VAL A 6 -17.95 -9.80 22.71
C VAL A 6 -17.30 -9.88 21.34
N ILE A 7 -17.93 -9.26 20.35
CA ILE A 7 -17.47 -9.21 18.97
C ILE A 7 -17.15 -7.75 18.63
N ALA A 8 -15.87 -7.46 18.38
CA ALA A 8 -15.44 -6.14 17.91
C ALA A 8 -15.61 -6.09 16.39
N ALA A 9 -16.34 -5.08 15.89
CA ALA A 9 -16.67 -4.94 14.47
C ALA A 9 -16.36 -3.51 13.97
N PHE A 10 -15.76 -3.41 12.79
CA PHE A 10 -15.53 -2.14 12.09
C PHE A 10 -15.65 -2.35 10.58
N ASN A 11 -16.75 -1.90 10.00
CA ASN A 11 -17.12 -2.12 8.60
C ASN A 11 -17.17 -3.60 8.19
N GLU A 12 -18.08 -4.34 8.82
CA GLU A 12 -18.21 -5.80 8.84
C GLU A 12 -19.62 -6.27 8.38
N GLU A 13 -20.38 -5.45 7.65
CA GLU A 13 -21.74 -5.75 7.20
C GLU A 13 -21.87 -7.08 6.41
N ARG A 14 -20.79 -7.55 5.79
CA ARG A 14 -20.77 -8.77 4.97
C ARG A 14 -20.57 -10.06 5.77
N THR A 15 -19.96 -9.99 6.95
CA THR A 15 -19.51 -11.17 7.71
C THR A 15 -20.12 -11.26 9.09
N ILE A 16 -20.54 -10.14 9.68
CA ILE A 16 -21.02 -10.11 11.07
C ILE A 16 -22.23 -11.03 11.30
N ALA A 17 -23.13 -11.16 10.32
CA ALA A 17 -24.33 -12.00 10.45
C ALA A 17 -23.99 -13.48 10.64
N SER A 18 -23.08 -14.04 9.85
CA SER A 18 -22.72 -15.47 9.92
C SER A 18 -21.97 -15.81 11.20
N VAL A 19 -21.17 -14.87 11.73
CA VAL A 19 -20.51 -15.03 13.03
C VAL A 19 -21.54 -15.05 14.15
N ILE A 20 -22.52 -14.14 14.15
CA ILE A 20 -23.59 -14.10 15.15
C ILE A 20 -24.42 -15.39 15.11
N GLU A 21 -24.79 -15.85 13.91
CA GLU A 21 -25.55 -17.09 13.72
C GLU A 21 -24.80 -18.29 14.33
N ALA A 22 -23.50 -18.44 14.05
CA ALA A 22 -22.68 -19.50 14.62
C ALA A 22 -22.63 -19.45 16.16
N VAL A 23 -22.52 -18.25 16.74
CA VAL A 23 -22.48 -18.04 18.20
C VAL A 23 -23.84 -18.36 18.83
N ARG A 24 -24.94 -17.97 18.19
CA ARG A 24 -26.30 -18.15 18.74
C ARG A 24 -26.69 -19.62 18.94
N HIS A 25 -26.05 -20.53 18.20
CA HIS A 25 -26.24 -21.97 18.33
C HIS A 25 -25.40 -22.63 19.43
N VAL A 26 -24.71 -21.86 20.27
CA VAL A 26 -23.88 -22.35 21.39
C VAL A 26 -24.60 -22.08 22.71
N SER A 27 -25.02 -23.12 23.41
CA SER A 27 -25.85 -23.00 24.62
C SER A 27 -25.10 -22.38 25.82
N GLU A 28 -23.77 -22.43 25.83
CA GLU A 28 -22.94 -21.84 26.87
C GLU A 28 -22.79 -20.31 26.75
N VAL A 29 -23.22 -19.71 25.63
CA VAL A 29 -23.20 -18.26 25.41
C VAL A 29 -24.54 -17.67 25.87
N SER A 30 -24.53 -16.84 26.91
CA SER A 30 -25.75 -16.23 27.46
C SER A 30 -26.13 -14.92 26.80
N GLU A 31 -25.16 -14.21 26.21
CA GLU A 31 -25.40 -12.94 25.50
C GLU A 31 -24.36 -12.70 24.40
N ILE A 32 -24.78 -11.99 23.36
CA ILE A 32 -23.96 -11.56 22.22
C ILE A 32 -23.93 -10.03 22.18
N ILE A 33 -22.74 -9.48 22.47
CA ILE A 33 -22.46 -8.05 22.50
C ILE A 33 -21.61 -7.70 21.28
N ILE A 34 -22.15 -6.84 20.42
CA ILE A 34 -21.44 -6.32 19.25
C ILE A 34 -20.96 -4.92 19.57
N VAL A 35 -19.67 -4.66 19.36
CA VAL A 35 -19.09 -3.33 19.50
C VAL A 35 -18.75 -2.80 18.13
N SER A 36 -19.60 -1.90 17.61
CA SER A 36 -19.38 -1.20 16.35
C SER A 36 -18.41 -0.04 16.59
N ASP A 37 -17.15 -0.25 16.22
CA ASP A 37 -16.00 0.63 16.51
C ASP A 37 -15.88 1.77 15.48
N GLY A 38 -16.91 2.61 15.41
CA GLY A 38 -16.98 3.74 14.47
C GLY A 38 -17.29 3.34 13.03
N SER A 39 -17.99 2.21 12.82
CA SER A 39 -18.38 1.75 11.48
C SER A 39 -19.22 2.81 10.74
N THR A 40 -19.05 2.88 9.42
CA THR A 40 -19.75 3.80 8.52
C THR A 40 -20.67 3.08 7.53
N ASP A 41 -20.70 1.75 7.57
CA ASP A 41 -21.51 0.86 6.74
C ASP A 41 -22.69 0.29 7.57
N ALA A 42 -23.42 -0.69 7.01
CA ALA A 42 -24.61 -1.27 7.65
C ALA A 42 -24.30 -2.29 8.77
N THR A 43 -23.08 -2.32 9.32
CA THR A 43 -22.65 -3.33 10.31
C THR A 43 -23.61 -3.44 11.50
N ALA A 44 -24.03 -2.30 12.04
CA ALA A 44 -24.87 -2.28 13.23
C ALA A 44 -26.29 -2.79 12.93
N GLU A 45 -26.87 -2.38 11.80
CA GLU A 45 -28.17 -2.83 11.34
C GLU A 45 -28.18 -4.33 11.08
N VAL A 46 -27.16 -4.85 10.38
CA VAL A 46 -27.01 -6.29 10.10
C VAL A 46 -26.84 -7.08 11.40
N ALA A 47 -26.06 -6.58 12.35
CA ALA A 47 -25.88 -7.23 13.65
C ALA A 47 -27.18 -7.34 14.45
N VAL A 48 -28.02 -6.29 14.45
CA VAL A 48 -29.35 -6.33 15.07
C VAL A 48 -30.23 -7.37 14.40
N ALA A 49 -30.28 -7.36 13.06
CA ALA A 49 -31.09 -8.30 12.29
C ALA A 49 -30.66 -9.76 12.49
N ALA A 50 -29.37 -10.01 12.70
CA ALA A 50 -28.82 -11.33 12.96
C ALA A 50 -29.06 -11.84 14.40
N GLY A 51 -29.63 -11.01 15.28
CA GLY A 51 -30.02 -11.42 16.63
C GLY A 51 -28.97 -11.15 17.72
N ALA A 52 -28.15 -10.11 17.57
CA ALA A 52 -27.32 -9.61 18.66
C ALA A 52 -28.19 -9.10 19.83
N ASP A 53 -27.78 -9.39 21.07
CA ASP A 53 -28.53 -8.99 22.27
C ASP A 53 -28.22 -7.53 22.68
N LEU A 54 -27.00 -7.05 22.39
CA LEU A 54 -26.60 -5.67 22.65
C LEU A 54 -25.66 -5.13 21.57
N ILE A 55 -25.93 -3.90 21.11
CA ILE A 55 -25.03 -3.14 20.25
C ILE A 55 -24.43 -1.96 21.02
N VAL A 56 -23.10 -1.87 21.03
CA VAL A 56 -22.33 -0.74 21.55
C VAL A 56 -21.77 0.04 20.36
N GLN A 57 -22.34 1.20 20.05
CA GLN A 57 -21.82 2.08 19.01
C GLN A 57 -20.79 3.05 19.59
N LEU A 58 -19.58 3.04 19.04
CA LEU A 58 -18.54 4.00 19.35
C LEU A 58 -18.54 5.12 18.29
N PRO A 59 -18.44 6.41 18.70
CA PRO A 59 -18.59 7.54 17.78
C PRO A 59 -17.42 7.69 16.79
N GLN A 60 -16.29 7.03 17.06
CA GLN A 60 -15.11 7.00 16.22
C GLN A 60 -14.35 5.71 16.46
N ASN A 61 -13.55 5.28 15.49
CA ASN A 61 -12.73 4.09 15.61
C ASN A 61 -11.62 4.27 16.67
N LEU A 62 -11.74 3.54 17.78
CA LEU A 62 -10.78 3.49 18.88
C LEU A 62 -9.78 2.33 18.74
N GLY A 63 -10.05 1.40 17.83
CA GLY A 63 -9.30 0.18 17.61
C GLY A 63 -9.78 -0.97 18.50
N LYS A 64 -9.31 -2.18 18.16
CA LYS A 64 -9.79 -3.45 18.75
C LYS A 64 -9.71 -3.49 20.28
N GLY A 65 -8.65 -2.95 20.87
CA GLY A 65 -8.51 -2.87 22.33
C GLY A 65 -9.59 -1.99 22.97
N GLY A 66 -9.88 -0.83 22.39
CA GLY A 66 -10.96 0.06 22.82
C GLY A 66 -12.33 -0.61 22.71
N ALA A 67 -12.59 -1.29 21.59
CA ALA A 67 -13.82 -2.03 21.36
C ALA A 67 -14.02 -3.16 22.38
N ILE A 68 -13.00 -4.00 22.60
CA ILE A 68 -13.06 -5.10 23.58
C ILE A 68 -13.31 -4.57 24.99
N ILE A 69 -12.65 -3.48 25.42
CA ILE A 69 -12.87 -2.90 26.75
C ILE A 69 -14.30 -2.33 26.87
N ALA A 70 -14.82 -1.69 25.83
CA ALA A 70 -16.18 -1.18 25.81
C ALA A 70 -17.21 -2.31 25.94
N GLY A 71 -17.02 -3.42 25.19
CA GLY A 71 -17.87 -4.60 25.29
C GLY A 71 -17.75 -5.31 26.63
N ALA A 72 -16.53 -5.48 27.15
CA ALA A 72 -16.27 -6.11 28.45
C ALA A 72 -16.94 -5.36 29.61
N ARG A 73 -17.10 -4.03 29.53
CA ARG A 73 -17.84 -3.24 30.54
C ARG A 73 -19.35 -3.45 30.50
N ARG A 74 -19.87 -3.96 29.39
CA ARG A 74 -21.30 -4.24 29.19
C ARG A 74 -21.68 -5.70 29.43
N ALA A 75 -20.71 -6.60 29.31
CA ALA A 75 -20.87 -8.02 29.60
C ALA A 75 -21.39 -8.22 31.03
N GLY A 76 -22.42 -9.07 31.18
CA GLY A 76 -22.96 -9.53 32.45
C GLY A 76 -22.15 -10.67 33.08
N GLU A 77 -21.61 -11.57 32.27
CA GLU A 77 -20.89 -12.75 32.75
C GLU A 77 -19.46 -12.45 33.21
N PRO A 78 -18.92 -13.23 34.17
CA PRO A 78 -17.53 -13.10 34.61
C PRO A 78 -16.51 -13.66 33.61
N VAL A 79 -16.97 -14.42 32.60
CA VAL A 79 -16.14 -15.00 31.54
C VAL A 79 -16.56 -14.41 30.20
N LEU A 80 -15.58 -13.95 29.44
CA LEU A 80 -15.77 -13.39 28.10
C LEU A 80 -15.31 -14.38 27.05
N LEU A 81 -16.12 -14.56 26.02
CA LEU A 81 -15.71 -15.07 24.71
C LEU A 81 -15.42 -13.87 23.81
N LEU A 82 -14.20 -13.74 23.31
CA LEU A 82 -13.79 -12.72 22.36
C LEU A 82 -13.69 -13.35 20.97
N LEU A 83 -14.43 -12.80 20.01
CA LEU A 83 -14.39 -13.19 18.61
C LEU A 83 -14.15 -11.99 17.69
N ASP A 84 -13.66 -12.30 16.49
CA ASP A 84 -13.50 -11.35 15.40
C ASP A 84 -14.75 -11.38 14.49
N ALA A 85 -15.12 -10.22 13.95
CA ALA A 85 -16.26 -10.07 13.05
C ALA A 85 -15.98 -10.52 11.60
N ASP A 86 -14.72 -10.82 11.26
CA ASP A 86 -14.24 -11.14 9.91
C ASP A 86 -13.94 -12.63 9.68
N LEU A 87 -14.61 -13.51 10.43
CA LEU A 87 -14.42 -14.97 10.36
C LEU A 87 -15.36 -15.62 9.34
N GLU A 88 -14.82 -16.50 8.51
CA GLU A 88 -15.59 -17.37 7.62
C GLU A 88 -15.52 -18.83 8.08
N HIS A 89 -16.62 -19.55 7.81
CA HIS A 89 -16.78 -20.97 8.13
C HIS A 89 -16.69 -21.32 9.63
N LEU A 90 -16.90 -20.36 10.52
CA LEU A 90 -16.97 -20.58 11.96
C LEU A 90 -18.18 -21.47 12.30
N LYS A 91 -17.96 -22.57 13.03
CA LYS A 91 -19.04 -23.48 13.44
C LYS A 91 -19.30 -23.41 14.95
N PRO A 92 -20.53 -23.70 15.40
CA PRO A 92 -20.85 -23.74 16.84
C PRO A 92 -19.93 -24.67 17.62
N GLY A 93 -19.57 -25.83 17.04
CA GLY A 93 -18.66 -26.79 17.66
C GLY A 93 -17.24 -26.25 17.92
N ASP A 94 -16.75 -25.34 17.08
CA ASP A 94 -15.43 -24.70 17.27
C ASP A 94 -15.48 -23.75 18.48
N ILE A 95 -16.58 -23.02 18.62
CA ILE A 95 -16.82 -22.09 19.72
C ILE A 95 -16.97 -22.86 21.04
N SER A 96 -17.79 -23.91 21.08
CA SER A 96 -17.94 -24.76 22.28
C SER A 96 -16.60 -25.38 22.70
N ALA A 97 -15.77 -25.83 21.74
CA ALA A 97 -14.44 -26.36 22.03
C ALA A 97 -13.51 -25.31 22.65
N LEU A 98 -13.63 -24.04 22.26
CA LEU A 98 -12.85 -22.93 22.80
C LEU A 98 -13.29 -22.54 24.22
N ILE A 99 -14.59 -22.56 24.49
CA ILE A 99 -15.18 -22.17 25.78
C ILE A 99 -14.91 -23.23 26.87
N ARG A 100 -15.04 -24.52 26.52
CA ARG A 100 -15.06 -25.64 27.47
C ARG A 100 -13.89 -25.65 28.48
N PRO A 101 -12.62 -25.45 28.09
CA PRO A 101 -11.50 -25.50 29.04
C PRO A 101 -11.59 -24.46 30.16
N VAL A 102 -12.20 -23.31 29.88
CA VAL A 102 -12.35 -22.23 30.89
C VAL A 102 -13.56 -22.47 31.77
N LEU A 103 -14.69 -22.89 31.19
CA LEU A 103 -15.90 -23.17 31.97
C LEU A 103 -15.78 -24.40 32.88
N HIS A 104 -14.99 -25.40 32.49
CA HIS A 104 -14.73 -26.57 33.31
C HIS A 104 -13.65 -26.34 34.38
N GLY A 105 -13.01 -25.17 34.39
CA GLY A 105 -11.91 -24.86 35.32
C GLY A 105 -10.58 -25.53 34.95
N ASP A 106 -10.47 -26.15 33.79
CA ASP A 106 -9.24 -26.79 33.31
C ASP A 106 -8.17 -25.76 32.93
N SER A 107 -8.55 -24.52 32.63
CA SER A 107 -7.67 -23.41 32.25
C SER A 107 -8.27 -22.06 32.63
N ASP A 108 -7.42 -21.07 32.90
CA ASP A 108 -7.87 -19.70 33.19
C ASP A 108 -8.13 -18.89 31.92
N MET A 109 -7.54 -19.32 30.81
CA MET A 109 -7.76 -18.75 29.47
C MET A 109 -7.67 -19.84 28.41
N ALA A 110 -8.43 -19.70 27.33
CA ALA A 110 -8.28 -20.49 26.11
C ALA A 110 -8.01 -19.59 24.91
N VAL A 111 -7.21 -20.07 23.95
CA VAL A 111 -6.87 -19.36 22.72
C VAL A 111 -7.13 -20.26 21.51
N GLY A 112 -7.90 -19.76 20.54
CA GLY A 112 -8.13 -20.42 19.26
C GLY A 112 -6.94 -20.23 18.33
N VAL A 113 -6.47 -21.30 17.68
CA VAL A 113 -5.32 -21.27 16.76
C VAL A 113 -5.78 -21.72 15.38
N LEU A 114 -5.70 -20.84 14.37
CA LEU A 114 -6.15 -21.13 13.01
C LEU A 114 -5.07 -21.92 12.23
N ALA A 115 -5.42 -23.10 11.73
CA ALA A 115 -4.45 -24.06 11.16
C ALA A 115 -3.68 -23.57 9.89
N LYS A 116 -4.25 -22.63 9.13
CA LYS A 116 -3.66 -22.10 7.87
C LYS A 116 -2.83 -20.81 8.03
N ASP A 117 -2.72 -20.27 9.25
CA ASP A 117 -1.93 -19.05 9.48
C ASP A 117 -0.52 -19.40 9.98
N LEU A 118 0.46 -19.39 9.06
CA LEU A 118 1.87 -19.67 9.39
C LEU A 118 2.40 -18.76 10.50
N VAL A 119 1.86 -17.55 10.67
CA VAL A 119 2.26 -16.63 11.74
C VAL A 119 1.72 -17.08 13.10
N GLN A 120 0.51 -17.61 13.17
CA GLN A 120 -0.06 -18.14 14.42
C GLN A 120 0.55 -19.50 14.81
N ASN A 121 1.00 -20.28 13.82
CA ASN A 121 1.77 -21.51 14.07
C ASN A 121 3.15 -21.22 14.69
N VAL A 122 3.74 -20.05 14.41
CA VAL A 122 5.03 -19.61 14.96
C VAL A 122 4.86 -18.72 16.21
N LEU A 123 3.79 -17.93 16.30
CA LEU A 123 3.44 -17.05 17.43
C LEU A 123 1.93 -17.14 17.76
N PRO A 124 1.49 -18.16 18.51
CA PRO A 124 0.08 -18.34 18.89
C PRO A 124 -0.49 -17.19 19.73
N SER A 125 0.37 -16.31 20.25
CA SER A 125 0.03 -15.16 21.09
C SER A 125 -0.68 -14.00 20.37
N LEU A 126 -0.89 -14.10 19.05
CA LEU A 126 -1.49 -13.05 18.22
C LEU A 126 -2.93 -13.35 17.77
N SER A 127 -3.55 -14.44 18.24
CA SER A 127 -4.94 -14.75 17.93
C SER A 127 -5.92 -13.92 18.78
N GLY A 128 -6.94 -13.37 18.10
CA GLY A 128 -8.07 -12.65 18.67
C GLY A 128 -9.16 -13.54 19.27
N LEU A 129 -9.16 -14.84 18.94
CA LEU A 129 -10.13 -15.83 19.40
C LEU A 129 -9.76 -16.29 20.81
N ARG A 130 -10.44 -15.79 21.84
CA ARG A 130 -10.07 -16.08 23.23
C ARG A 130 -11.25 -16.23 24.16
N VAL A 131 -11.07 -17.04 25.19
CA VAL A 131 -11.97 -17.11 26.34
C VAL A 131 -11.17 -16.81 27.59
N LEU A 132 -11.63 -15.88 28.42
CA LEU A 132 -10.90 -15.43 29.62
C LEU A 132 -11.82 -14.79 30.65
N ARG A 133 -11.32 -14.63 31.88
CA ARG A 133 -12.03 -13.87 32.92
C ARG A 133 -12.05 -12.37 32.62
N ARG A 134 -13.19 -11.72 32.92
CA ARG A 134 -13.48 -10.31 32.65
C ARG A 134 -12.69 -9.35 33.54
N ASP A 135 -12.63 -9.59 34.85
CA ASP A 135 -12.09 -8.60 35.80
C ASP A 135 -10.62 -8.22 35.58
N PRO A 136 -9.71 -9.16 35.28
CA PRO A 136 -8.31 -8.86 34.94
C PRO A 136 -8.14 -7.97 33.70
N LEU A 137 -9.08 -8.05 32.76
CA LEU A 137 -9.14 -7.19 31.58
C LEU A 137 -9.60 -5.78 31.97
N LEU A 138 -10.65 -5.66 32.78
CA LEU A 138 -11.19 -4.36 33.24
C LEU A 138 -10.23 -3.61 34.16
N ALA A 139 -9.36 -4.32 34.90
CA ALA A 139 -8.30 -3.73 35.74
C ALA A 139 -7.18 -3.03 34.93
N ARG A 140 -7.25 -3.06 33.59
CA ARG A 140 -6.25 -2.49 32.69
C ARG A 140 -6.88 -1.50 31.69
N PRO A 141 -7.40 -0.36 32.15
CA PRO A 141 -8.03 0.65 31.28
C PRO A 141 -7.05 1.27 30.28
N ASP A 142 -5.73 1.17 30.53
CA ASP A 142 -4.66 1.59 29.62
C ASP A 142 -4.68 0.83 28.28
N LEU A 143 -5.33 -0.34 28.23
CA LEU A 143 -5.47 -1.13 27.01
C LEU A 143 -6.47 -0.54 26.01
N ALA A 144 -7.33 0.38 26.44
CA ALA A 144 -8.29 1.06 25.57
C ALA A 144 -7.60 1.94 24.50
N GLY A 145 -6.34 2.34 24.72
CA GLY A 145 -5.54 3.11 23.75
C GLY A 145 -4.75 2.25 22.75
N THR A 146 -4.86 0.92 22.81
CA THR A 146 -4.09 0.01 21.92
C THR A 146 -4.91 -0.38 20.69
N SER A 147 -4.49 0.10 19.52
CA SER A 147 -5.18 -0.23 18.26
C SER A 147 -4.86 -1.65 17.76
N PHE A 148 -3.63 -2.13 17.94
CA PHE A 148 -3.16 -3.48 17.60
C PHE A 148 -2.15 -3.95 18.65
N GLY A 149 -2.52 -4.92 19.49
CA GLY A 149 -1.68 -5.35 20.61
C GLY A 149 -2.44 -5.81 21.85
N ILE A 150 -3.79 -5.78 21.82
CA ILE A 150 -4.61 -6.32 22.89
C ILE A 150 -4.30 -7.81 23.11
N GLU A 151 -4.10 -8.60 22.06
CA GLU A 151 -3.77 -10.03 22.14
C GLU A 151 -2.47 -10.27 22.92
N LEU A 152 -1.46 -9.43 22.70
CA LEU A 152 -0.19 -9.45 23.45
C LEU A 152 -0.38 -9.01 24.90
N ALA A 153 -1.22 -8.01 25.14
CA ALA A 153 -1.55 -7.58 26.48
C ALA A 153 -2.31 -8.66 27.27
N LEU A 154 -3.26 -9.36 26.64
CA LEU A 154 -3.97 -10.50 27.22
C LEU A 154 -3.01 -11.65 27.53
N THR A 155 -2.07 -11.94 26.62
CA THR A 155 -1.00 -12.93 26.86
C THR A 155 -0.08 -12.51 28.02
N GLU A 156 0.24 -11.23 28.15
CA GLU A 156 1.03 -10.70 29.27
C GLU A 156 0.27 -10.74 30.60
N ILE A 157 -1.05 -10.46 30.59
CA ILE A 157 -1.93 -10.62 31.76
C ILE A 157 -1.91 -12.07 32.21
N ALA A 158 -2.17 -13.01 31.30
CA ALA A 158 -2.13 -14.44 31.59
C ALA A 158 -0.78 -14.86 32.18
N ARG A 159 0.33 -14.38 31.61
CA ARG A 159 1.68 -14.67 32.10
C ARG A 159 1.93 -14.11 33.51
N ARG A 160 1.54 -12.86 33.78
CA ARG A 160 1.72 -12.20 35.10
C ARG A 160 0.92 -12.87 36.18
N LEU A 161 -0.31 -13.27 35.86
CA LEU A 161 -1.21 -13.96 36.76
C LEU A 161 -0.95 -15.48 36.81
N LYS A 162 0.07 -15.96 36.08
CA LYS A 162 0.46 -17.38 36.00
C LYS A 162 -0.70 -18.31 35.59
N TRP A 163 -1.53 -17.84 34.68
CA TRP A 163 -2.69 -18.55 34.18
C TRP A 163 -2.31 -19.80 33.40
N LYS A 164 -3.11 -20.85 33.59
CA LYS A 164 -3.10 -22.02 32.72
C LYS A 164 -3.84 -21.68 31.42
N VAL A 165 -3.16 -21.82 30.29
CA VAL A 165 -3.69 -21.43 28.97
C VAL A 165 -3.89 -22.64 28.07
N ALA A 166 -5.13 -22.93 27.71
CA ALA A 166 -5.47 -23.95 26.72
C ALA A 166 -5.30 -23.39 25.30
N ARG A 167 -4.87 -24.24 24.36
CA ARG A 167 -4.83 -23.94 22.92
C ARG A 167 -5.78 -24.87 22.19
N VAL A 168 -6.69 -24.29 21.42
CA VAL A 168 -7.74 -25.03 20.72
C VAL A 168 -7.54 -24.82 19.21
N PRO A 169 -7.24 -25.87 18.43
CA PRO A 169 -7.06 -25.74 16.99
C PRO A 169 -8.42 -25.57 16.29
N PHE A 170 -8.48 -24.63 15.34
CA PHE A 170 -9.64 -24.37 14.49
C PHE A 170 -9.33 -24.85 13.07
N THR A 171 -10.09 -25.84 12.57
CA THR A 171 -9.89 -26.46 11.25
C THR A 171 -10.91 -25.95 10.24
N GLY A 172 -10.45 -25.25 9.21
CA GLY A 172 -11.30 -24.77 8.11
C GLY A 172 -11.84 -23.35 8.29
N VAL A 173 -11.76 -22.80 9.50
CA VAL A 173 -12.05 -21.38 9.76
C VAL A 173 -10.92 -20.52 9.18
N VAL A 174 -11.28 -19.49 8.42
CA VAL A 174 -10.35 -18.53 7.82
C VAL A 174 -10.83 -17.11 8.11
N HIS A 175 -9.91 -16.15 8.18
CA HIS A 175 -10.30 -14.74 8.12
C HIS A 175 -10.61 -14.37 6.68
N LEU A 176 -11.67 -13.60 6.45
CA LEU A 176 -11.87 -12.91 5.18
C LEU A 176 -10.64 -12.03 4.93
N LYS A 177 -9.98 -12.19 3.77
CA LYS A 177 -8.70 -11.53 3.51
C LYS A 177 -8.85 -10.01 3.60
N LYS A 178 -8.10 -9.39 4.52
CA LYS A 178 -7.98 -7.93 4.72
C LYS A 178 -7.53 -7.15 3.47
N GLU A 179 -7.20 -7.84 2.39
CA GLU A 179 -6.79 -7.31 1.09
C GLU A 179 -7.99 -6.91 0.21
N GLU A 180 -9.21 -7.37 0.53
CA GLU A 180 -10.46 -6.96 -0.14
C GLU A 180 -11.17 -5.79 0.57
N LYS A 181 -10.64 -5.33 1.71
CA LYS A 181 -11.40 -4.53 2.70
C LYS A 181 -10.87 -3.11 2.97
N TYR A 182 -9.56 -2.84 2.77
CA TYR A 182 -8.95 -1.54 3.06
C TYR A 182 -7.85 -1.14 2.07
N ASN A 183 -7.66 0.17 1.87
CA ASN A 183 -6.50 0.74 1.17
C ASN A 183 -5.18 0.23 1.81
N LEU A 184 -4.22 -0.29 1.02
CA LEU A 184 -2.93 -0.88 1.52
C LEU A 184 -2.20 -0.01 2.52
N ILE A 185 -2.34 1.31 2.40
CA ILE A 185 -1.71 2.27 3.30
C ILE A 185 -2.25 2.10 4.73
N GLN A 186 -3.56 1.87 4.90
CA GLN A 186 -4.15 1.60 6.21
C GLN A 186 -3.77 0.21 6.73
N ALA A 187 -3.73 -0.81 5.87
CA ALA A 187 -3.26 -2.15 6.24
C ALA A 187 -1.77 -2.16 6.63
N TYR A 188 -0.92 -1.46 5.88
CA TYR A 188 0.52 -1.31 6.13
C TYR A 188 0.77 -0.43 7.36
N ARG A 189 0.07 0.69 7.53
CA ARG A 189 0.14 1.52 8.75
C ARG A 189 -0.36 0.73 9.97
N GLY A 190 -1.37 -0.12 9.82
CA GLY A 190 -1.81 -1.06 10.84
C GLY A 190 -0.69 -2.04 11.22
N LYS A 191 -0.02 -2.65 10.24
CA LYS A 191 1.13 -3.55 10.44
C LYS A 191 2.33 -2.85 11.10
N VAL A 192 2.65 -1.63 10.71
CA VAL A 192 3.74 -0.82 11.31
C VAL A 192 3.37 -0.35 12.71
N ARG A 193 2.12 0.07 12.95
CA ARG A 193 1.62 0.46 14.28
C ARG A 193 1.63 -0.72 15.24
N MET A 194 1.18 -1.90 14.80
CA MET A 194 1.30 -3.15 15.54
C MET A 194 2.76 -3.44 15.93
N ALA A 195 3.70 -3.30 14.98
CA ALA A 195 5.12 -3.49 15.27
C ALA A 195 5.66 -2.47 16.30
N LEU A 196 5.25 -1.20 16.22
CA LEU A 196 5.61 -0.17 17.19
C LEU A 196 5.01 -0.43 18.58
N ASP A 197 3.78 -0.93 18.64
CA ASP A 197 3.10 -1.25 19.90
C ASP A 197 3.75 -2.47 20.59
N VAL A 198 4.19 -3.48 19.82
CA VAL A 198 5.03 -4.58 20.32
C VAL A 198 6.32 -4.05 20.96
N VAL A 199 6.99 -3.10 20.31
CA VAL A 199 8.23 -2.48 20.81
C VAL A 199 7.95 -1.63 22.06
N ARG A 200 6.84 -0.88 22.10
CA ARG A 200 6.44 -0.07 23.27
C ARG A 200 6.13 -0.94 24.48
N LEU A 201 5.38 -2.02 24.31
CA LEU A 201 5.12 -3.01 25.37
C LEU A 201 6.43 -3.70 25.82
N GLY A 202 7.34 -4.00 24.89
CA GLY A 202 8.68 -4.51 25.18
C GLY A 202 9.62 -3.51 25.87
N SER A 203 9.39 -2.20 25.72
CA SER A 203 10.19 -1.14 26.36
C SER A 203 9.76 -0.87 27.82
N HIS A 204 8.49 -1.13 28.17
CA HIS A 204 8.00 -1.16 29.56
C HIS A 204 8.56 -2.33 30.39
N ARG A 205 9.23 -3.29 29.73
CA ARG A 205 10.00 -4.39 30.34
C ARG A 205 11.25 -3.90 31.11
N ARG A 206 11.63 -2.61 30.97
CA ARG A 206 12.87 -2.02 31.52
C ARG A 206 12.88 -1.72 33.02
N ARG A 207 11.78 -1.88 33.77
CA ARG A 207 11.75 -1.54 35.21
C ARG A 207 11.88 -2.72 36.20
N GLY A 208 12.15 -3.95 35.73
CA GLY A 208 12.44 -5.04 36.67
C GLY A 208 12.79 -6.36 36.01
N SER A 209 14.08 -6.62 35.84
CA SER A 209 14.74 -7.94 35.94
C SER A 209 16.05 -7.96 35.13
N ALA A 210 17.10 -8.48 35.75
CA ALA A 210 18.49 -8.35 35.35
C ALA A 210 18.99 -9.45 34.38
N HIS A 211 18.16 -9.96 33.46
CA HIS A 211 18.61 -10.97 32.49
C HIS A 211 18.35 -10.49 31.05
N ALA A 212 19.36 -9.80 30.51
CA ALA A 212 19.33 -9.23 29.17
C ALA A 212 19.53 -10.31 28.09
N ARG A 213 18.53 -10.48 27.21
CA ARG A 213 18.80 -10.80 25.80
C ARG A 213 18.86 -9.48 25.04
N SER A 214 19.93 -9.26 24.29
CA SER A 214 20.29 -7.95 23.73
C SER A 214 19.19 -7.41 22.78
N PRO A 215 18.94 -6.08 22.76
CA PRO A 215 18.00 -5.45 21.83
C PRO A 215 18.32 -5.73 20.34
N ALA A 216 19.55 -6.16 20.04
CA ALA A 216 19.97 -6.62 18.73
C ALA A 216 19.20 -7.87 18.26
N LEU A 217 18.92 -8.84 19.14
CA LEU A 217 18.21 -10.07 18.76
C LEU A 217 16.75 -9.80 18.38
N ALA A 218 16.07 -8.88 19.08
CA ALA A 218 14.71 -8.47 18.74
C ALA A 218 14.65 -7.68 17.44
N ALA A 219 15.67 -6.85 17.16
CA ALA A 219 15.81 -6.15 15.89
C ALA A 219 16.15 -7.11 14.73
N VAL A 220 16.95 -8.15 14.97
CA VAL A 220 17.24 -9.21 13.99
C VAL A 220 16.00 -10.04 13.69
N SER A 221 15.22 -10.41 14.71
CA SER A 221 13.92 -11.09 14.50
C SER A 221 12.93 -10.21 13.74
N LEU A 222 12.94 -8.89 13.96
CA LEU A 222 12.15 -7.90 13.22
C LEU A 222 12.55 -7.83 11.74
N VAL A 223 13.85 -7.77 11.45
CA VAL A 223 14.37 -7.76 10.07
C VAL A 223 14.07 -9.08 9.37
N MET A 224 14.26 -10.22 10.04
CA MET A 224 13.97 -11.55 9.48
C MET A 224 12.47 -11.76 9.24
N MET A 225 11.60 -11.23 10.11
CA MET A 225 10.15 -11.32 9.93
C MET A 225 9.66 -10.42 8.77
N VAL A 226 10.22 -9.21 8.62
CA VAL A 226 9.93 -8.34 7.46
C VAL A 226 10.47 -8.95 6.16
N ALA A 227 11.66 -9.56 6.19
CA ALA A 227 12.24 -10.29 5.05
C ALA A 227 11.41 -11.53 4.67
N TYR A 228 10.93 -12.29 5.66
CA TYR A 228 10.11 -13.47 5.42
C TYR A 228 8.69 -13.11 4.94
N LEU A 229 8.08 -12.04 5.48
CA LEU A 229 6.80 -11.51 5.00
C LEU A 229 6.89 -10.92 3.59
N SER A 230 8.09 -10.51 3.16
CA SER A 230 8.34 -10.12 1.77
C SER A 230 8.64 -11.31 0.86
N MET A 231 9.10 -12.48 1.35
CA MET A 231 9.30 -13.72 0.55
C MET A 231 8.05 -14.20 -0.21
N GLY A 232 6.83 -13.87 0.27
CA GLY A 232 5.59 -14.11 -0.48
C GLY A 232 5.46 -13.31 -1.79
N LEU A 233 6.11 -12.15 -1.91
CA LEU A 233 6.24 -11.38 -3.16
C LEU A 233 7.28 -11.96 -4.12
N PHE A 234 8.25 -12.73 -3.62
CA PHE A 234 9.39 -13.21 -4.39
C PHE A 234 9.16 -14.55 -5.10
N SER A 235 8.20 -15.37 -4.66
CA SER A 235 8.18 -16.81 -5.01
C SER A 235 7.06 -17.29 -5.92
N ALA A 236 6.28 -16.38 -6.51
CA ALA A 236 5.20 -16.80 -7.40
C ALA A 236 5.63 -16.82 -8.86
N LYS A 237 5.48 -18.01 -9.46
CA LYS A 237 5.63 -18.20 -10.90
C LYS A 237 4.55 -17.37 -11.63
N PRO A 238 4.90 -16.54 -12.62
CA PRO A 238 3.91 -15.91 -13.48
C PRO A 238 3.12 -17.02 -14.19
N ALA A 239 1.79 -16.89 -14.22
CA ALA A 239 0.99 -17.71 -15.13
C ALA A 239 1.36 -17.27 -16.55
N VAL A 240 1.89 -18.20 -17.35
CA VAL A 240 2.27 -17.98 -18.75
C VAL A 240 1.08 -17.38 -19.49
N GLY A 241 1.20 -16.11 -19.88
CA GLY A 241 0.18 -15.38 -20.64
C GLY A 241 0.74 -15.03 -22.00
N SER A 242 0.94 -16.02 -22.87
CA SER A 242 1.36 -15.86 -24.26
C SER A 242 0.26 -15.31 -25.19
N ALA A 243 -0.69 -14.54 -24.65
CA ALA A 243 -1.90 -14.10 -25.36
C ALA A 243 -2.15 -12.59 -25.25
N LEU A 244 -1.09 -11.80 -25.00
CA LEU A 244 -1.18 -10.34 -25.08
C LEU A 244 -0.85 -9.89 -26.50
N ASP A 245 -1.69 -8.99 -27.02
CA ASP A 245 -1.43 -8.25 -28.26
C ASP A 245 -0.05 -7.57 -28.18
N VAL A 246 0.67 -7.56 -29.29
CA VAL A 246 1.98 -6.90 -29.39
C VAL A 246 1.77 -5.45 -29.86
N LEU A 247 2.38 -4.50 -29.15
CA LEU A 247 2.45 -3.11 -29.56
C LEU A 247 3.22 -3.02 -30.90
N PRO A 248 2.69 -2.33 -31.93
CA PRO A 248 3.42 -2.13 -33.18
C PRO A 248 4.77 -1.45 -32.96
N ASP A 249 5.73 -1.76 -33.83
CA ASP A 249 7.03 -1.09 -33.82
C ASP A 249 6.88 0.41 -34.17
N PRO A 250 7.66 1.29 -33.52
CA PRO A 250 7.68 2.72 -33.83
C PRO A 250 8.04 3.03 -35.28
N SER A 251 7.30 3.95 -35.90
CA SER A 251 7.58 4.51 -37.24
C SER A 251 8.28 5.87 -37.15
N VAL A 252 8.94 6.29 -38.24
CA VAL A 252 9.49 7.64 -38.40
C VAL A 252 8.43 8.75 -38.29
N ASP A 253 7.17 8.43 -38.61
CA ASP A 253 6.05 9.37 -38.52
C ASP A 253 5.53 9.56 -37.10
N ASP A 254 5.96 8.70 -36.16
CA ASP A 254 5.52 8.76 -34.78
C ASP A 254 6.19 9.90 -34.01
N ARG A 255 5.38 10.52 -33.15
CA ARG A 255 5.81 11.53 -32.19
C ARG A 255 5.35 11.10 -30.81
N PHE A 256 6.26 10.50 -30.06
CA PHE A 256 6.04 10.00 -28.71
C PHE A 256 6.19 11.13 -27.69
N LEU A 257 5.20 11.23 -26.80
CA LEU A 257 5.27 12.06 -25.60
C LEU A 257 5.13 11.15 -24.38
N ILE A 258 6.25 10.90 -23.70
CA ILE A 258 6.28 10.15 -22.44
C ILE A 258 6.15 11.13 -21.29
N VAL A 259 5.03 11.07 -20.56
CA VAL A 259 4.77 11.93 -19.40
C VAL A 259 4.89 11.11 -18.12
N ALA A 260 5.99 11.31 -17.42
CA ALA A 260 6.36 10.64 -16.18
C ALA A 260 6.08 11.52 -14.95
N ALA A 261 5.66 10.92 -13.84
CA ALA A 261 5.43 11.62 -12.58
C ALA A 261 6.77 11.89 -11.91
N HIS A 262 7.65 10.90 -11.91
CA HIS A 262 8.99 10.97 -11.31
C HIS A 262 10.08 10.53 -12.30
N ALA A 263 11.30 10.96 -12.01
CA ALA A 263 12.51 10.59 -12.75
C ALA A 263 12.94 9.16 -12.42
N ASP A 264 12.54 8.20 -13.25
CA ASP A 264 12.79 6.74 -13.23
C ASP A 264 11.62 6.01 -13.91
N ASP A 265 10.39 6.49 -13.71
CA ASP A 265 9.15 5.92 -14.24
C ASP A 265 9.18 5.66 -15.75
N GLU A 266 9.75 6.58 -16.52
CA GLU A 266 9.89 6.50 -17.98
C GLU A 266 10.73 5.30 -18.41
N LEU A 267 11.79 4.98 -17.65
CA LEU A 267 12.62 3.81 -17.94
C LEU A 267 11.98 2.54 -17.41
N LEU A 268 11.32 2.59 -16.24
CA LEU A 268 10.54 1.45 -15.72
C LEU A 268 9.53 0.99 -16.77
N ALA A 269 8.79 1.95 -17.33
CA ALA A 269 7.72 1.73 -18.28
C ALA A 269 8.20 1.45 -19.71
N ALA A 270 9.07 2.29 -20.25
CA ALA A 270 9.25 2.45 -21.70
C ALA A 270 10.73 2.60 -22.13
N GLY A 271 11.69 2.20 -21.30
CA GLY A 271 13.12 2.34 -21.62
C GLY A 271 13.54 1.64 -22.93
N GLY A 272 12.96 0.49 -23.27
CA GLY A 272 13.20 -0.19 -24.53
C GLY A 272 12.44 0.44 -25.70
N LEU A 273 11.18 0.81 -25.49
CA LEU A 273 10.37 1.53 -26.48
C LEU A 273 11.03 2.87 -26.88
N ILE A 274 11.58 3.62 -25.92
CA ILE A 274 12.32 4.86 -26.19
C ILE A 274 13.52 4.58 -27.10
N GLN A 275 14.29 3.53 -26.82
CA GLN A 275 15.45 3.15 -27.66
C GLN A 275 15.01 2.81 -29.08
N ARG A 276 13.99 1.96 -29.24
CA ARG A 276 13.51 1.55 -30.57
C ARG A 276 12.95 2.73 -31.35
N ALA A 277 12.16 3.58 -30.70
CA ALA A 277 11.60 4.80 -31.31
C ALA A 277 12.69 5.76 -31.81
N LEU A 278 13.72 6.01 -31.00
CA LEU A 278 14.85 6.83 -31.44
C LEU A 278 15.60 6.18 -32.62
N SER A 279 15.80 4.86 -32.59
CA SER A 279 16.50 4.14 -33.65
C SER A 279 15.72 4.08 -34.98
N SER A 280 14.38 4.14 -34.93
CA SER A 280 13.53 4.19 -36.12
C SER A 280 13.35 5.60 -36.68
N GLY A 281 13.89 6.62 -36.01
CA GLY A 281 13.81 8.02 -36.41
C GLY A 281 12.54 8.74 -35.94
N ALA A 282 11.75 8.13 -35.04
CA ALA A 282 10.61 8.78 -34.42
C ALA A 282 11.02 9.98 -33.55
N ASP A 283 10.11 10.93 -33.37
CA ASP A 283 10.32 12.01 -32.40
C ASP A 283 9.96 11.52 -31.00
N VAL A 284 10.85 11.72 -30.02
CA VAL A 284 10.65 11.30 -28.63
C VAL A 284 10.83 12.47 -27.69
N TRP A 285 9.77 12.78 -26.96
CA TRP A 285 9.71 13.77 -25.89
C TRP A 285 9.52 13.07 -24.54
N VAL A 286 10.28 13.49 -23.53
CA VAL A 286 10.13 12.98 -22.16
C VAL A 286 9.88 14.15 -21.22
N VAL A 287 8.78 14.07 -20.47
CA VAL A 287 8.32 15.11 -19.56
C VAL A 287 8.23 14.56 -18.15
N PHE A 288 8.93 15.18 -17.22
CA PHE A 288 8.86 14.89 -15.80
C PHE A 288 8.01 15.92 -15.09
N VAL A 289 6.91 15.49 -14.48
CA VAL A 289 6.00 16.42 -13.81
C VAL A 289 6.54 16.83 -12.45
N THR A 290 7.09 15.90 -11.68
CA THR A 290 7.76 16.17 -10.39
C THR A 290 9.22 15.76 -10.42
N ASN A 291 9.99 16.23 -9.44
CA ASN A 291 11.39 15.86 -9.27
C ASN A 291 11.61 14.70 -8.29
N GLY A 292 10.54 14.09 -7.76
CA GLY A 292 10.65 12.95 -6.85
C GLY A 292 11.43 13.24 -5.58
N ASP A 293 11.27 14.47 -5.05
CA ASP A 293 12.04 15.05 -3.97
C ASP A 293 11.44 14.77 -2.57
N ALA A 294 10.38 13.97 -2.43
CA ALA A 294 9.73 13.68 -1.15
C ALA A 294 10.22 12.37 -0.48
N ASN A 295 11.36 11.82 -0.90
CA ASN A 295 11.92 10.60 -0.32
C ASN A 295 12.81 10.88 0.90
N ARG A 296 12.20 10.76 2.10
CA ARG A 296 12.90 10.91 3.39
C ARG A 296 14.10 9.99 3.56
N LEU A 297 14.05 8.76 3.05
CA LEU A 297 15.12 7.79 3.24
C LEU A 297 16.30 8.13 2.35
N ALA A 298 16.06 8.49 1.08
CA ALA A 298 17.11 8.95 0.17
C ALA A 298 17.77 10.25 0.67
N ALA A 299 16.97 11.19 1.18
CA ALA A 299 17.48 12.41 1.81
C ALA A 299 18.38 12.13 3.03
N VAL A 300 18.15 11.05 3.78
CA VAL A 300 19.00 10.63 4.91
C VAL A 300 20.24 9.86 4.45
N LEU A 301 20.07 8.94 3.49
CA LEU A 301 21.14 8.07 2.97
C LEU A 301 22.22 8.85 2.20
N SER A 302 21.88 10.00 1.62
CA SER A 302 22.84 10.94 1.01
C SER A 302 23.75 11.66 2.03
N GLY A 303 23.85 11.15 3.27
CA GLY A 303 24.74 11.66 4.31
C GLY A 303 24.27 12.96 4.97
N LYS A 304 23.01 13.35 4.76
CA LYS A 304 22.46 14.61 5.28
C LYS A 304 21.90 14.41 6.70
N ARG A 305 21.79 15.51 7.45
CA ARG A 305 21.39 15.52 8.87
C ARG A 305 20.02 14.85 9.09
N LEU A 306 19.84 14.23 10.26
CA LEU A 306 18.56 13.68 10.73
C LEU A 306 17.90 14.64 11.74
N PRO A 307 16.67 15.15 11.50
CA PRO A 307 15.85 14.97 10.30
C PRO A 307 16.29 15.88 9.12
N PRO A 308 15.99 15.50 7.85
CA PRO A 308 16.30 16.33 6.69
C PRO A 308 15.59 17.69 6.70
N ARG A 309 16.27 18.73 6.22
CA ARG A 309 15.72 20.08 6.05
C ARG A 309 15.10 20.26 4.66
N PRO A 310 14.28 21.31 4.44
CA PRO A 310 13.68 21.59 3.14
C PRO A 310 14.67 21.63 1.97
N ARG A 311 15.83 22.27 2.17
CA ARG A 311 16.91 22.33 1.17
C ARG A 311 17.51 20.97 0.81
N ASP A 312 17.44 20.00 1.72
CA ASP A 312 18.01 18.67 1.51
C ASP A 312 17.15 17.87 0.52
N TYR A 313 15.83 18.09 0.52
CA TYR A 313 14.88 17.58 -0.48
C TYR A 313 15.06 18.28 -1.84
N ILE A 314 15.20 19.61 -1.86
CA ILE A 314 15.46 20.34 -3.12
C ILE A 314 16.75 19.84 -3.79
N ALA A 315 17.82 19.68 -3.02
CA ALA A 315 19.08 19.13 -3.54
C ALA A 315 18.94 17.69 -4.08
N GLU A 316 18.02 16.90 -3.50
CA GLU A 316 17.69 15.56 -4.00
C GLU A 316 16.98 15.65 -5.35
N GLY A 317 15.96 16.50 -5.48
CA GLY A 317 15.26 16.72 -6.74
C GLY A 317 16.20 17.20 -7.84
N GLU A 318 17.12 18.13 -7.53
CA GLU A 318 18.14 18.59 -8.49
C GLU A 318 19.10 17.46 -8.92
N ALA A 319 19.44 16.54 -8.01
CA ALA A 319 20.27 15.38 -8.35
C ALA A 319 19.52 14.45 -9.30
N ARG A 320 18.25 14.13 -9.01
CA ARG A 320 17.38 13.32 -9.87
C ARG A 320 17.19 13.92 -11.26
N GLN A 321 17.03 15.25 -11.35
CA GLN A 321 16.96 15.95 -12.64
C GLN A 321 18.23 15.74 -13.47
N ARG A 322 19.41 15.93 -12.86
CA ARG A 322 20.70 15.73 -13.55
C ARG A 322 20.92 14.28 -13.96
N GLU A 323 20.50 13.32 -13.13
CA GLU A 323 20.60 11.90 -13.43
C GLU A 323 19.72 11.53 -14.63
N ALA A 324 18.43 11.88 -14.59
CA ALA A 324 17.50 11.56 -15.67
C ALA A 324 17.90 12.22 -16.99
N HIS A 325 18.26 13.51 -16.94
CA HIS A 325 18.77 14.23 -18.10
C HIS A 325 19.98 13.52 -18.71
N LYS A 326 20.99 13.22 -17.90
CA LYS A 326 22.23 12.56 -18.34
C LYS A 326 21.95 11.18 -18.96
N VAL A 327 21.05 10.39 -18.39
CA VAL A 327 20.76 9.05 -18.90
C VAL A 327 20.00 9.12 -20.21
N LEU A 328 18.92 9.90 -20.29
CA LEU A 328 18.11 9.97 -21.50
C LEU A 328 18.84 10.67 -22.65
N TYR A 329 19.67 11.66 -22.34
CA TYR A 329 20.55 12.29 -23.33
C TYR A 329 21.52 11.27 -23.94
N ARG A 330 22.08 10.36 -23.14
CA ARG A 330 22.94 9.27 -23.64
C ARG A 330 22.18 8.23 -24.45
N LEU A 331 20.91 8.01 -24.15
CA LEU A 331 20.04 7.15 -24.96
C LEU A 331 19.67 7.80 -26.30
N GLY A 332 19.95 9.09 -26.48
CA GLY A 332 19.74 9.82 -27.73
C GLY A 332 18.54 10.77 -27.73
N VAL A 333 17.86 10.96 -26.60
CA VAL A 333 16.78 11.95 -26.51
C VAL A 333 17.38 13.37 -26.59
N PRO A 334 16.93 14.21 -27.54
CA PRO A 334 17.43 15.58 -27.67
C PRO A 334 17.22 16.44 -26.43
N ASP A 335 18.16 17.34 -26.15
CA ASP A 335 18.17 18.20 -24.96
C ASP A 335 16.91 19.06 -24.83
N ASP A 336 16.43 19.61 -25.95
CA ASP A 336 15.23 20.45 -26.04
C ASP A 336 13.91 19.67 -25.90
N ARG A 337 13.98 18.33 -25.79
CA ARG A 337 12.84 17.42 -25.62
C ARG A 337 12.82 16.73 -24.27
N LEU A 338 13.78 17.04 -23.39
CA LEU A 338 13.86 16.59 -22.00
C LEU A 338 13.32 17.68 -21.07
N ILE A 339 12.04 17.60 -20.73
CA ILE A 339 11.32 18.68 -20.05
C ILE A 339 11.06 18.33 -18.58
N PHE A 340 11.46 19.21 -17.67
CA PHE A 340 11.14 19.10 -16.25
C PHE A 340 10.13 20.17 -15.83
N LEU A 341 8.92 19.81 -15.42
CA LEU A 341 7.91 20.78 -15.00
C LEU A 341 8.13 21.26 -13.55
N GLY A 342 8.75 20.44 -12.68
CA GLY A 342 9.19 20.87 -11.34
C GLY A 342 8.09 21.05 -10.30
N TYR A 343 6.94 20.39 -10.47
CA TYR A 343 5.83 20.36 -9.52
C TYR A 343 6.15 19.49 -8.29
N PRO A 344 5.41 19.65 -7.17
CA PRO A 344 5.80 19.03 -5.91
C PRO A 344 5.50 17.52 -5.91
N ASP A 345 6.51 16.73 -5.52
CA ASP A 345 6.33 15.30 -5.25
C ASP A 345 5.34 15.08 -4.09
N ARG A 346 4.46 14.08 -4.24
CA ARG A 346 3.30 13.75 -3.40
C ARG A 346 2.25 14.86 -3.31
N GLY A 347 2.33 15.86 -4.19
CA GLY A 347 1.42 16.99 -4.25
C GLY A 347 0.48 16.97 -5.44
N LEU A 348 0.71 16.13 -6.48
CA LEU A 348 -0.06 16.22 -7.73
C LEU A 348 -1.54 15.91 -7.53
N MET A 349 -1.88 14.98 -6.64
CA MET A 349 -3.30 14.72 -6.32
C MET A 349 -3.98 15.95 -5.71
N ALA A 350 -3.28 16.70 -4.86
CA ALA A 350 -3.81 17.94 -4.32
C ALA A 350 -3.97 19.00 -5.42
N LEU A 351 -3.00 19.10 -6.34
CA LEU A 351 -3.10 20.01 -7.50
C LEU A 351 -4.26 19.63 -8.44
N ALA A 352 -4.50 18.34 -8.64
CA ALA A 352 -5.58 17.84 -9.48
C ALA A 352 -6.98 18.00 -8.86
N SER A 353 -7.08 18.23 -7.54
CA SER A 353 -8.35 18.26 -6.80
C SER A 353 -8.60 19.57 -6.07
N VAL A 354 -7.89 19.83 -4.96
CA VAL A 354 -8.17 20.92 -4.01
C VAL A 354 -7.45 22.22 -4.40
N ASN A 355 -6.24 22.14 -4.93
CA ASN A 355 -5.36 23.27 -5.24
C ASN A 355 -5.40 23.64 -6.73
N ARG A 356 -6.56 23.56 -7.37
CA ARG A 356 -6.72 23.87 -8.81
C ARG A 356 -6.65 25.37 -9.10
N ASP A 357 -7.19 26.20 -8.21
CA ASP A 357 -7.25 27.65 -8.38
C ASP A 357 -5.86 28.30 -8.28
N PRO A 358 -5.45 29.18 -9.23
CA PRO A 358 -4.24 30.00 -9.13
C PRO A 358 -4.05 30.76 -7.80
N LYS A 359 -5.15 31.08 -7.10
CA LYS A 359 -5.15 31.77 -5.80
C LYS A 359 -4.94 30.85 -4.60
N ASN A 360 -4.94 29.53 -4.79
CA ASN A 360 -4.80 28.54 -3.73
C ASN A 360 -3.59 27.60 -3.99
N PRO A 361 -2.35 28.12 -3.99
CA PRO A 361 -1.18 27.31 -4.26
C PRO A 361 -0.91 26.32 -3.12
N TYR A 362 -0.60 25.08 -3.48
CA TYR A 362 -0.21 24.03 -2.56
C TYR A 362 1.18 24.31 -1.98
N VAL A 363 1.34 24.19 -0.65
CA VAL A 363 2.65 24.27 0.01
C VAL A 363 3.18 22.87 0.26
N SER A 364 4.31 22.52 -0.34
CA SER A 364 4.92 21.21 -0.10
C SER A 364 5.34 21.04 1.36
N PRO A 365 4.92 19.95 2.04
CA PRO A 365 5.33 19.71 3.42
C PRO A 365 6.82 19.36 3.54
N PHE A 366 7.49 19.05 2.42
CA PHE A 366 8.90 18.67 2.34
C PHE A 366 9.79 19.88 2.04
N THR A 367 9.63 20.52 0.88
CA THR A 367 10.43 21.68 0.45
C THR A 367 9.99 22.99 1.08
N LYS A 368 8.80 23.04 1.70
CA LYS A 368 8.20 24.24 2.31
C LYS A 368 8.01 25.40 1.32
N THR A 369 7.92 25.09 0.03
CA THR A 369 7.64 26.07 -1.03
C THR A 369 6.26 25.84 -1.64
N SER A 370 5.68 26.91 -2.21
CA SER A 370 4.43 26.90 -2.97
C SER A 370 4.63 27.16 -4.47
N ALA A 371 5.88 27.15 -4.91
CA ALA A 371 6.27 27.31 -6.30
C ALA A 371 7.57 26.52 -6.54
N SER A 372 7.85 26.20 -7.81
CA SER A 372 9.03 25.44 -8.23
C SER A 372 10.32 26.13 -7.75
N PRO A 373 11.11 25.51 -6.86
CA PRO A 373 12.39 26.06 -6.42
C PRO A 373 13.54 25.74 -7.39
N TYR A 374 13.25 25.00 -8.47
CA TYR A 374 14.25 24.41 -9.34
C TYR A 374 14.67 25.36 -10.45
N ARG A 375 15.96 25.30 -10.82
CA ARG A 375 16.50 26.05 -11.97
C ARG A 375 16.26 25.33 -13.29
N LEU A 376 16.44 24.01 -13.33
CA LEU A 376 16.15 23.22 -14.53
C LEU A 376 14.66 22.89 -14.54
N THR A 377 13.84 23.87 -14.94
CA THR A 377 12.40 23.71 -15.02
C THR A 377 11.84 24.47 -16.21
N PHE A 378 10.81 23.91 -16.84
CA PHE A 378 10.13 24.46 -18.01
C PHE A 378 9.68 25.91 -17.79
N ARG A 379 9.13 26.20 -16.61
CA ARG A 379 8.73 27.54 -16.22
C ARG A 379 9.27 27.89 -14.85
N GLN A 380 10.17 28.88 -14.82
CA GLN A 380 10.76 29.38 -13.58
C GLN A 380 9.68 29.84 -12.61
N LYS A 381 9.79 29.41 -11.36
CA LYS A 381 8.86 29.78 -10.27
C LYS A 381 7.39 29.47 -10.59
N ALA A 382 7.11 28.42 -11.38
CA ALA A 382 5.75 27.93 -11.58
C ALA A 382 5.06 27.71 -10.22
N ALA A 383 3.89 28.33 -10.02
CA ALA A 383 3.14 28.15 -8.78
C ALA A 383 2.56 26.74 -8.72
N TYR A 384 2.52 26.16 -7.52
CA TYR A 384 2.02 24.81 -7.30
C TYR A 384 0.50 24.80 -7.28
N THR A 385 -0.10 24.93 -8.48
CA THR A 385 -1.55 24.92 -8.69
C THR A 385 -1.90 23.96 -9.84
N GLY A 386 -3.09 23.39 -9.81
CA GLY A 386 -3.59 22.55 -10.92
C GLY A 386 -3.69 23.30 -12.24
N ALA A 387 -4.09 24.58 -12.21
CA ALA A 387 -4.15 25.42 -13.39
C ALA A 387 -2.77 25.63 -14.04
N ASP A 388 -1.72 25.78 -13.23
CA ASP A 388 -0.34 25.89 -13.71
C ASP A 388 0.14 24.57 -14.33
N VAL A 389 -0.15 23.41 -13.71
CA VAL A 389 0.21 22.10 -14.28
C VAL A 389 -0.45 21.89 -15.64
N LEU A 390 -1.75 22.14 -15.74
CA LEU A 390 -2.50 22.01 -16.99
C LEU A 390 -2.00 22.97 -18.07
N ARG A 391 -1.67 24.21 -17.70
CA ARG A 391 -1.08 25.19 -18.62
C ARG A 391 0.22 24.66 -19.21
N ASP A 392 1.11 24.15 -18.37
CA ASP A 392 2.43 23.70 -18.81
C ASP A 392 2.33 22.39 -19.62
N LEU A 393 1.50 21.43 -19.21
CA LEU A 393 1.20 20.23 -20.00
C LEU A 393 0.62 20.59 -21.37
N ARG A 394 -0.32 21.53 -21.43
CA ARG A 394 -0.91 22.01 -22.68
C ARG A 394 0.16 22.62 -23.60
N ALA A 395 1.05 23.45 -23.05
CA ALA A 395 2.14 24.04 -23.80
C ALA A 395 3.07 22.96 -24.40
N VAL A 396 3.46 21.97 -23.59
CA VAL A 396 4.32 20.87 -24.06
C VAL A 396 3.63 20.02 -25.13
N MET A 397 2.36 19.65 -24.95
CA MET A 397 1.62 18.89 -25.96
C MET A 397 1.47 19.66 -27.28
N LEU A 398 1.33 20.98 -27.24
CA LEU A 398 1.27 21.82 -28.44
C LEU A 398 2.63 21.94 -29.16
N MET A 399 3.74 21.89 -28.41
CA MET A 399 5.08 21.85 -28.99
C MET A 399 5.39 20.48 -29.61
N ALA A 400 5.10 19.39 -28.88
CA ALA A 400 5.41 18.03 -29.31
C ALA A 400 4.45 17.49 -30.38
N ARG A 401 3.20 17.99 -30.42
CA ARG A 401 2.11 17.50 -31.30
C ARG A 401 2.06 15.97 -31.40
N PRO A 402 1.98 15.25 -30.25
CA PRO A 402 2.21 13.81 -30.23
C PRO A 402 1.20 13.03 -31.06
N THR A 403 1.64 11.96 -31.71
CA THR A 403 0.77 10.89 -32.22
C THR A 403 0.53 9.82 -31.16
N VAL A 404 1.48 9.67 -30.23
CA VAL A 404 1.43 8.69 -29.15
C VAL A 404 1.76 9.36 -27.82
N VAL A 405 0.93 9.14 -26.80
CA VAL A 405 1.17 9.61 -25.43
C VAL A 405 1.28 8.41 -24.50
N LEU A 406 2.33 8.41 -23.68
CA LEU A 406 2.52 7.44 -22.61
C LEU A 406 2.40 8.13 -21.25
N THR A 407 1.59 7.59 -20.35
CA THR A 407 1.52 8.08 -18.96
C THR A 407 1.11 6.97 -17.99
N HIS A 408 1.02 7.27 -16.70
CA HIS A 408 0.63 6.28 -15.70
C HIS A 408 -0.81 5.81 -15.87
N HIS A 409 -1.10 4.60 -15.42
CA HIS A 409 -2.44 4.02 -15.41
C HIS A 409 -3.25 4.56 -14.24
N GLU A 410 -4.55 4.79 -14.47
CA GLU A 410 -5.50 5.32 -13.46
C GLU A 410 -5.67 4.46 -12.19
N LYS A 411 -5.23 3.19 -12.23
CA LYS A 411 -5.30 2.23 -11.12
C LYS A 411 -3.95 2.01 -10.45
N ASP A 412 -2.92 2.76 -10.86
CA ASP A 412 -1.67 2.82 -10.11
C ASP A 412 -1.95 3.25 -8.67
N ARG A 413 -1.17 2.76 -7.72
CA ARG A 413 -1.42 2.95 -6.29
C ARG A 413 -0.70 4.15 -5.70
N HIS A 414 0.12 4.84 -6.50
CA HIS A 414 0.75 6.10 -6.11
C HIS A 414 -0.13 7.29 -6.47
N GLY A 415 -0.33 8.20 -5.51
CA GLY A 415 -1.25 9.34 -5.68
C GLY A 415 -0.85 10.28 -6.82
N ASP A 416 0.45 10.50 -7.04
CA ASP A 416 0.90 11.33 -8.16
C ASP A 416 0.68 10.66 -9.52
N HIS A 417 0.79 9.33 -9.60
CA HIS A 417 0.58 8.57 -10.84
C HIS A 417 -0.89 8.67 -11.27
N GLN A 418 -1.79 8.45 -10.30
CA GLN A 418 -3.24 8.62 -10.51
C GLN A 418 -3.58 10.04 -10.94
N ALA A 419 -3.04 11.04 -10.24
CA ALA A 419 -3.28 12.44 -10.55
C ALA A 419 -2.75 12.83 -11.93
N LEU A 420 -1.57 12.34 -12.30
CA LEU A 420 -0.98 12.62 -13.60
C LEU A 420 -1.81 12.04 -14.74
N ASN A 421 -2.30 10.81 -14.61
CA ASN A 421 -3.23 10.23 -15.58
C ASN A 421 -4.44 11.16 -15.81
N LEU A 422 -5.07 11.62 -14.73
CA LEU A 422 -6.23 12.52 -14.80
C LEU A 422 -5.90 13.82 -15.53
N LEU A 423 -4.77 14.46 -15.18
CA LEU A 423 -4.34 15.73 -15.74
C LEU A 423 -3.94 15.62 -17.23
N VAL A 424 -3.26 14.53 -17.61
CA VAL A 424 -2.90 14.26 -19.01
C VAL A 424 -4.16 14.07 -19.86
N ARG A 425 -5.11 13.23 -19.41
CA ARG A 425 -6.37 12.99 -20.11
C ARG A 425 -7.22 14.25 -20.22
N GLU A 426 -7.29 15.04 -19.16
CA GLU A 426 -7.97 16.34 -19.18
C GLU A 426 -7.34 17.29 -20.21
N THR A 427 -6.00 17.33 -20.27
CA THR A 427 -5.27 18.17 -21.22
C THR A 427 -5.51 17.75 -22.67
N ILE A 428 -5.44 16.44 -22.96
CA ILE A 428 -5.72 15.90 -24.30
C ILE A 428 -7.15 16.25 -24.73
N ARG A 429 -8.16 15.95 -23.90
CA ARG A 429 -9.56 16.25 -24.20
C ARG A 429 -9.80 17.74 -24.42
N SER A 430 -9.19 18.61 -23.61
CA SER A 430 -9.30 20.07 -23.77
C SER A 430 -8.69 20.56 -25.09
N LEU A 431 -7.54 20.01 -25.50
CA LEU A 431 -6.87 20.37 -26.75
C LEU A 431 -7.60 19.84 -27.98
N GLU A 432 -8.12 18.62 -27.92
CA GLU A 432 -8.93 18.00 -28.97
C GLU A 432 -10.22 18.80 -29.20
N GLN A 433 -10.95 19.13 -28.14
CA GLN A 433 -12.16 19.94 -28.21
C GLN A 433 -11.91 21.34 -28.79
N ALA A 434 -10.72 21.90 -28.55
CA ALA A 434 -10.31 23.17 -29.12
C ALA A 434 -9.80 23.07 -30.57
N GLY A 435 -9.77 21.87 -31.18
CA GLY A 435 -9.21 21.64 -32.52
C GLY A 435 -7.70 21.87 -32.61
N ALA A 436 -7.01 21.92 -31.46
CA ALA A 436 -5.59 22.29 -31.38
C ALA A 436 -4.64 21.08 -31.40
N LEU A 437 -5.17 19.88 -31.20
CA LEU A 437 -4.42 18.62 -31.25
C LEU A 437 -5.32 17.51 -31.81
N HIS A 438 -4.80 16.70 -32.74
CA HIS A 438 -5.46 15.46 -33.14
C HIS A 438 -5.36 14.43 -32.01
N ARG A 439 -6.40 13.60 -31.84
CA ARG A 439 -6.44 12.59 -30.78
C ARG A 439 -5.23 11.64 -30.89
N PRO A 440 -4.29 11.64 -29.91
CA PRO A 440 -3.18 10.70 -29.92
C PRO A 440 -3.63 9.32 -29.46
N HIS A 441 -2.84 8.29 -29.75
CA HIS A 441 -2.96 7.00 -29.09
C HIS A 441 -2.44 7.11 -27.66
N LEU A 442 -3.31 6.87 -26.67
CA LEU A 442 -2.95 6.91 -25.26
C LEU A 442 -2.67 5.50 -24.73
N TYR A 443 -1.40 5.26 -24.40
CA TYR A 443 -0.97 4.06 -23.70
C TYR A 443 -0.67 4.39 -22.25
N THR A 444 -1.19 3.59 -21.33
CA THR A 444 -0.93 3.77 -19.90
C THR A 444 -0.10 2.65 -19.31
N TYR A 445 0.78 2.95 -18.36
CA TYR A 445 1.65 1.96 -17.71
C TYR A 445 1.48 1.96 -16.19
N LEU A 446 1.77 0.82 -15.56
CA LEU A 446 1.77 0.68 -14.11
C LEU A 446 3.20 0.68 -13.59
N VAL A 447 3.39 1.31 -12.44
CA VAL A 447 4.61 1.18 -11.64
C VAL A 447 4.30 0.48 -10.32
N HIS A 448 3.14 0.81 -9.71
CA HIS A 448 2.73 0.25 -8.43
C HIS A 448 1.34 -0.39 -8.51
N ALA A 449 1.28 -1.71 -8.33
CA ALA A 449 0.04 -2.42 -7.99
C ALA A 449 0.30 -3.45 -6.87
N TRP A 450 -0.77 -4.08 -6.37
CA TRP A 450 -0.66 -5.05 -5.27
C TRP A 450 0.22 -6.25 -5.61
N ASP A 451 0.08 -6.78 -6.81
CA ASP A 451 0.79 -7.95 -7.31
C ASP A 451 1.60 -7.64 -8.58
N PHE A 452 2.11 -6.41 -8.67
CA PHE A 452 2.89 -5.92 -9.81
C PHE A 452 3.99 -4.93 -9.38
N PRO A 453 5.19 -5.00 -9.96
CA PRO A 453 5.66 -6.07 -10.86
C PRO A 453 5.89 -7.38 -10.10
N ARG A 454 5.77 -8.52 -10.80
CA ARG A 454 5.89 -9.85 -10.18
C ARG A 454 6.82 -10.76 -10.97
N PRO A 455 7.81 -11.41 -10.32
CA PRO A 455 8.21 -11.23 -8.92
C PRO A 455 8.89 -9.86 -8.68
N LEU A 456 8.94 -9.37 -7.44
CA LEU A 456 9.62 -8.10 -7.10
C LEU A 456 11.16 -8.30 -6.98
N ARG A 457 11.80 -8.78 -8.05
CA ARG A 457 13.26 -9.02 -8.12
C ARG A 457 13.79 -8.89 -9.54
N TYR A 458 15.11 -8.84 -9.67
CA TYR A 458 15.78 -9.05 -10.95
C TYR A 458 15.40 -10.43 -11.54
N ALA A 459 14.83 -10.41 -12.74
CA ALA A 459 14.38 -11.59 -13.47
C ALA A 459 14.23 -11.27 -14.98
N PRO A 460 15.35 -11.04 -15.69
CA PRO A 460 15.36 -10.64 -17.10
C PRO A 460 14.71 -11.68 -18.02
N ASP A 461 14.75 -12.96 -17.64
CA ASP A 461 14.19 -14.07 -18.40
C ASP A 461 12.66 -14.23 -18.26
N LEU A 462 12.01 -13.37 -17.46
CA LEU A 462 10.56 -13.40 -17.27
C LEU A 462 9.87 -12.26 -18.03
N PRO A 463 8.66 -12.48 -18.57
CA PRO A 463 7.85 -11.40 -19.10
C PRO A 463 7.23 -10.57 -17.97
N LEU A 464 6.95 -9.30 -18.28
CA LEU A 464 6.12 -8.44 -17.46
C LEU A 464 4.65 -8.64 -17.86
N LEU A 465 3.83 -9.12 -16.92
CA LEU A 465 2.42 -9.46 -17.15
C LEU A 465 1.50 -8.56 -16.32
N PRO A 466 0.27 -8.27 -16.80
CA PRO A 466 -0.70 -7.49 -16.04
C PRO A 466 -0.97 -8.07 -14.65
N PRO A 467 -1.16 -7.21 -13.62
CA PRO A 467 -1.59 -7.65 -12.30
C PRO A 467 -2.92 -8.40 -12.41
N LYS A 468 -3.11 -9.41 -11.57
CA LYS A 468 -4.32 -10.25 -11.62
C LYS A 468 -5.60 -9.43 -11.48
N SER A 469 -5.58 -8.40 -10.63
CA SER A 469 -6.75 -7.56 -10.37
C SER A 469 -7.14 -6.65 -11.52
N LEU A 470 -6.25 -6.40 -12.49
CA LEU A 470 -6.49 -5.53 -13.64
C LEU A 470 -6.38 -6.27 -14.97
N ARG A 471 -6.20 -7.59 -14.93
CA ARG A 471 -6.07 -8.42 -16.12
C ARG A 471 -7.34 -8.37 -16.96
N ASP A 472 -8.49 -8.45 -16.30
CA ASP A 472 -9.80 -8.36 -16.91
C ASP A 472 -10.30 -6.91 -16.89
N GLY A 473 -10.97 -6.47 -17.95
CA GLY A 473 -11.53 -5.12 -18.07
C GLY A 473 -10.59 -4.05 -18.65
N HIS A 474 -9.33 -4.39 -18.93
CA HIS A 474 -8.37 -3.50 -19.59
C HIS A 474 -7.74 -4.21 -20.79
N ARG A 475 -7.53 -3.48 -21.90
CA ARG A 475 -6.86 -4.03 -23.07
C ARG A 475 -5.35 -3.83 -22.95
N TRP A 476 -4.66 -4.87 -22.50
CA TRP A 476 -3.21 -4.88 -22.32
C TRP A 476 -2.48 -5.24 -23.61
N VAL A 477 -1.40 -4.52 -23.89
CA VAL A 477 -0.44 -4.79 -24.97
C VAL A 477 0.96 -4.90 -24.39
N ARG A 478 1.78 -5.76 -24.99
CA ARG A 478 3.20 -5.90 -24.64
C ARG A 478 4.09 -5.34 -25.73
N PHE A 479 5.22 -4.77 -25.35
CA PHE A 479 6.28 -4.40 -26.27
C PHE A 479 7.51 -5.24 -25.97
N ASP A 480 7.85 -6.15 -26.88
CA ASP A 480 8.91 -7.13 -26.67
C ASP A 480 10.28 -6.51 -26.91
N LEU A 481 11.20 -6.73 -25.97
CA LEU A 481 12.55 -6.18 -26.02
C LEU A 481 13.51 -7.18 -26.67
N THR A 482 14.41 -6.68 -27.52
CA THR A 482 15.58 -7.46 -27.93
C THR A 482 16.54 -7.62 -26.75
N PRO A 483 17.43 -8.62 -26.78
CA PRO A 483 18.48 -8.75 -25.77
C PRO A 483 19.34 -7.48 -25.61
N GLU A 484 19.62 -6.78 -26.72
CA GLU A 484 20.39 -5.55 -26.75
C GLU A 484 19.64 -4.39 -26.06
N GLU A 485 18.36 -4.21 -26.37
CA GLU A 485 17.52 -3.18 -25.75
C GLU A 485 17.32 -3.43 -24.26
N LEU A 486 17.15 -4.70 -23.86
CA LEU A 486 17.06 -5.09 -22.46
C LEU A 486 18.36 -4.79 -21.71
N ALA A 487 19.51 -5.13 -22.30
CA ALA A 487 20.82 -4.85 -21.71
C ALA A 487 21.08 -3.34 -21.58
N ALA A 488 20.72 -2.55 -22.60
CA ALA A 488 20.84 -1.10 -22.58
C ALA A 488 19.86 -0.46 -21.59
N LYS A 489 18.62 -0.96 -21.49
CA LYS A 489 17.65 -0.55 -20.45
C LYS A 489 18.19 -0.82 -19.05
N GLU A 490 18.79 -1.99 -18.83
CA GLU A 490 19.42 -2.33 -17.56
C GLU A 490 20.60 -1.41 -17.23
N ALA A 491 21.46 -1.13 -18.21
CA ALA A 491 22.58 -0.21 -18.03
C ALA A 491 22.09 1.22 -17.70
N ALA A 492 21.07 1.70 -18.39
CA ALA A 492 20.44 3.00 -18.14
C ALA A 492 19.84 3.08 -16.73
N MET A 493 19.11 2.05 -16.27
CA MET A 493 18.57 2.01 -14.91
C MET A 493 19.67 2.08 -13.85
N ARG A 494 20.83 1.44 -14.08
CA ARG A 494 21.97 1.46 -13.15
C ARG A 494 22.55 2.85 -12.89
N ASP A 495 22.31 3.80 -13.80
CA ASP A 495 22.80 5.17 -13.69
C ASP A 495 21.87 6.10 -12.86
N TYR A 496 20.67 5.63 -12.48
CA TYR A 496 19.76 6.31 -11.53
C TYR A 496 20.23 6.05 -10.10
N ARG A 497 21.39 6.63 -9.76
CA ARG A 497 22.11 6.32 -8.50
C ARG A 497 21.32 6.71 -7.26
N SER A 498 20.71 7.90 -7.24
CA SER A 498 19.91 8.35 -6.09
C SER A 498 18.74 7.40 -5.77
N GLN A 499 18.21 6.73 -6.79
CA GLN A 499 17.15 5.73 -6.68
C GLN A 499 17.73 4.37 -6.26
N ILE A 500 18.82 3.92 -6.89
CA ILE A 500 19.43 2.62 -6.60
C ILE A 500 20.05 2.55 -5.20
N ASP A 501 20.51 3.66 -4.62
CA ASP A 501 21.05 3.65 -3.27
C ASP A 501 19.99 3.40 -2.19
N SER A 502 18.71 3.61 -2.52
CA SER A 502 17.58 3.20 -1.66
C SER A 502 17.29 1.71 -1.83
N PRO A 503 17.33 0.90 -0.75
CA PRO A 503 17.12 -0.56 -0.84
C PRO A 503 15.80 -0.97 -1.49
N TYR A 504 14.72 -0.24 -1.19
CA TYR A 504 13.39 -0.52 -1.76
C TYR A 504 13.33 -0.15 -3.25
N LEU A 505 13.83 1.04 -3.61
CA LEU A 505 13.80 1.48 -5.00
C LEU A 505 14.71 0.61 -5.86
N ARG A 506 15.88 0.17 -5.37
CA ARG A 506 16.71 -0.83 -6.05
C ARG A 506 15.95 -2.11 -6.38
N LEU A 507 15.18 -2.65 -5.43
CA LEU A 507 14.36 -3.84 -5.66
C LEU A 507 13.29 -3.59 -6.72
N LEU A 508 12.65 -2.41 -6.67
CA LEU A 508 11.66 -1.98 -7.63
C LEU A 508 12.26 -1.84 -9.04
N LEU A 509 13.32 -1.05 -9.22
CA LEU A 509 13.97 -0.86 -10.53
C LEU A 509 14.39 -2.19 -11.14
N ASN A 510 15.05 -3.05 -10.37
CA ASN A 510 15.45 -4.38 -10.83
C ASN A 510 14.27 -5.28 -11.24
N SER A 511 13.09 -5.06 -10.66
CA SER A 511 11.90 -5.84 -11.00
C SER A 511 11.22 -5.45 -12.31
N PHE A 512 11.64 -4.35 -12.95
CA PHE A 512 11.21 -3.96 -14.29
C PHE A 512 12.20 -4.35 -15.41
N ILE A 513 13.33 -4.97 -15.06
CA ILE A 513 14.21 -5.63 -16.04
C ILE A 513 13.58 -6.96 -16.45
N ARG A 514 12.88 -6.97 -17.59
CA ARG A 514 11.99 -8.05 -18.07
C ARG A 514 12.07 -8.17 -19.59
N GLN A 515 11.62 -9.30 -20.15
CA GLN A 515 11.60 -9.55 -21.59
C GLN A 515 10.73 -8.57 -22.40
N ASN A 516 9.77 -7.91 -21.75
CA ASN A 516 8.87 -6.97 -22.39
C ASN A 516 8.52 -5.81 -21.47
N GLU A 517 8.04 -4.74 -22.10
CA GLU A 517 7.32 -3.63 -21.49
C GLU A 517 5.82 -3.86 -21.63
N LEU A 518 5.03 -3.21 -20.78
CA LEU A 518 3.61 -3.51 -20.65
C LEU A 518 2.79 -2.23 -20.55
N PHE A 519 1.77 -2.13 -21.40
CA PHE A 519 0.89 -0.98 -21.50
C PHE A 519 -0.57 -1.40 -21.57
N ALA A 520 -1.48 -0.52 -21.13
CA ALA A 520 -2.91 -0.64 -21.35
C ALA A 520 -3.38 0.43 -22.34
N ILE A 521 -4.15 0.03 -23.34
CA ILE A 521 -4.78 0.94 -24.29
C ILE A 521 -5.95 1.63 -23.56
N THR A 522 -5.94 2.96 -23.57
CA THR A 522 -6.98 3.78 -22.95
C THR A 522 -7.53 4.77 -23.98
N ASP A 523 -8.85 4.97 -24.02
CA ASP A 523 -9.40 6.09 -24.80
C ASP A 523 -9.10 7.40 -24.03
N PRO A 524 -8.38 8.37 -24.64
CA PRO A 524 -7.92 9.58 -23.97
C PRO A 524 -8.97 10.37 -23.18
#